data_AF-A0A2H0SD83-F1
#
_entry.id   AF-A0A2H0SD83-F1
#
_cell.length_a   1.000
_cell.length_b   1.000
_cell.length_c   1.000
_cell.angle_alpha   90.00
_cell.angle_beta   90.00
_cell.angle_gamma   90.00
#
_symmetry.space_group_name_H-M   'P 1'
#
loop_
_entity.id
_entity.type
_entity.pdbx_description
1 polymer ?
#
loop_
_entity_poly.entity_id
_entity_poly.type
_entity_poly.pdbx_seq_one_letter_code
_entity_poly.pdbx_strand_id
1 'polypeptide(L)'
;MPFNFLELSETYYHKTNPDLRRRRTIVAEGASDEFFLYQRLGSIHARLMQEGVENTNNNSLKLDGAILRAAYEFLHANNEQKEQARDTATTQKHQCDSGIRCLLQDGIETWEHILELKRKHDEDTAPPKDEEDPIPNTTESEELPDINKLFGQTTDNMVANLGTLLLLMEQVNNDREGHMRRTKVLAREIKTLKAQLTQSADALAQSQEEVTFLRRQQRALEEQLATVEKRKLSKLLQNTASQGTEGRKLFELAQRLEATNVKTQKRENMLAQLPSAMQDGRHIEYEDRFLDDLVGLQDREHQDVVDALKRFANHGEQYSSLKTKRWEGRSISGAPEGSFESRSNDKFRFFWKQDDNSVIHFYRTGPHTEFSSSEW
;
A
#
# COMPACT_ATOMS: atom_id res chain seq x y z
N MET A 1 7.36 20.03 -8.07
CA MET A 1 6.63 19.34 -9.15
C MET A 1 7.31 18.02 -9.39
N PRO A 2 6.68 16.90 -9.03
CA PRO A 2 7.20 15.56 -9.30
C PRO A 2 7.30 15.33 -10.82
N PHE A 3 8.36 14.66 -11.23
CA PHE A 3 8.64 14.32 -12.62
C PHE A 3 9.24 12.91 -12.65
N ASN A 4 9.26 12.27 -13.82
CA ASN A 4 9.81 10.93 -13.98
C ASN A 4 11.35 10.97 -13.99
N PHE A 5 11.93 11.09 -12.80
CA PHE A 5 13.39 11.18 -12.62
C PHE A 5 14.15 9.93 -13.06
N LEU A 6 13.48 8.78 -13.21
CA LEU A 6 14.09 7.57 -13.74
C LEU A 6 14.53 7.74 -15.20
N GLU A 7 13.92 8.64 -15.98
CA GLU A 7 14.36 8.91 -17.35
C GLU A 7 15.75 9.54 -17.44
N LEU A 8 16.27 10.08 -16.34
CA LEU A 8 17.64 10.59 -16.25
C LEU A 8 18.69 9.48 -16.08
N SER A 9 18.27 8.23 -15.82
CA SER A 9 19.13 7.05 -15.84
C SER A 9 19.21 6.52 -17.27
N GLU A 10 20.42 6.46 -17.84
CA GLU A 10 20.68 5.91 -19.17
C GLU A 10 20.24 4.44 -19.25
N THR A 11 20.55 3.65 -18.24
CA THR A 11 20.15 2.25 -18.16
C THR A 11 18.63 2.11 -18.20
N TYR A 12 17.91 2.93 -17.43
CA TYR A 12 16.45 2.92 -17.42
C TYR A 12 15.88 3.34 -18.78
N TYR A 13 16.41 4.43 -19.34
CA TYR A 13 15.97 4.98 -20.61
C TYR A 13 16.08 3.93 -21.72
N HIS A 14 17.22 3.25 -21.84
CA HIS A 14 17.45 2.26 -22.89
C HIS A 14 16.72 0.92 -22.68
N LYS A 15 16.54 0.47 -21.42
CA LYS A 15 15.91 -0.84 -21.14
C LYS A 15 14.38 -0.80 -21.09
N THR A 16 13.79 0.38 -20.96
CA THR A 16 12.34 0.54 -20.79
C THR A 16 11.66 0.86 -22.11
N ASN A 17 10.54 0.21 -22.41
CA ASN A 17 9.74 0.52 -23.61
C ASN A 17 9.26 1.99 -23.59
N PRO A 18 9.31 2.73 -24.72
CA PRO A 18 8.79 4.10 -24.85
C PRO A 18 7.38 4.32 -24.26
N ASP A 19 6.44 3.41 -24.47
CA ASP A 19 5.08 3.52 -23.93
C ASP A 19 5.05 3.42 -22.41
N LEU A 20 5.91 2.56 -21.84
CA LEU A 20 6.04 2.41 -20.39
C LEU A 20 6.70 3.64 -19.77
N ARG A 21 7.69 4.24 -20.45
CA ARG A 21 8.30 5.51 -20.04
C ARG A 21 7.26 6.63 -20.04
N ARG A 22 6.51 6.78 -21.14
CA ARG A 22 5.43 7.75 -21.27
C ARG A 22 4.35 7.58 -20.21
N ARG A 23 3.93 6.34 -19.93
CA ARG A 23 2.96 6.03 -18.86
C ARG A 23 3.47 6.50 -17.50
N ARG A 24 4.72 6.20 -17.16
CA ARG A 24 5.36 6.61 -15.91
C ARG A 24 5.57 8.11 -15.78
N THR A 25 5.79 8.81 -16.89
CA THR A 25 5.83 10.28 -16.93
C THR A 25 4.50 10.88 -16.51
N ILE A 26 3.39 10.40 -17.08
CA ILE A 26 2.05 10.87 -16.71
C ILE A 26 1.69 10.47 -15.27
N VAL A 27 2.11 9.28 -14.81
CA VAL A 27 1.93 8.85 -13.41
C VAL A 27 2.73 9.74 -12.46
N ALA A 28 3.98 10.06 -12.76
CA ALA A 28 4.85 10.91 -11.94
C ALA A 28 4.29 12.33 -11.82
N GLU A 29 3.85 12.93 -12.93
CA GLU A 29 3.24 14.27 -12.94
C GLU A 29 1.93 14.34 -12.12
N GLY A 30 1.18 13.24 -12.07
CA GLY A 30 -0.06 13.14 -11.30
C GLY A 30 0.13 12.79 -9.82
N ALA A 31 1.33 12.38 -9.41
CA ALA A 31 1.62 11.94 -8.06
C ALA A 31 1.80 13.12 -7.07
N SER A 32 1.90 12.84 -5.77
CA SER A 32 2.38 13.81 -4.78
C SER A 32 3.90 13.99 -4.89
N ASP A 33 4.47 14.96 -4.15
CA ASP A 33 5.92 15.18 -4.11
C ASP A 33 6.72 13.95 -3.60
N GLU A 34 6.07 13.07 -2.84
CA GLU A 34 6.61 11.78 -2.36
C GLU A 34 6.14 10.58 -3.20
N PHE A 35 5.64 10.82 -4.42
CA PHE A 35 5.19 9.81 -5.37
C PHE A 35 4.00 8.94 -4.91
N PHE A 36 3.12 9.46 -4.02
CA PHE A 36 1.86 8.79 -3.71
C PHE A 36 0.76 9.13 -4.72
N LEU A 37 -0.06 8.13 -5.07
CA LEU A 37 -1.15 8.24 -6.06
C LEU A 37 -2.56 8.46 -5.46
N TYR A 38 -2.67 8.83 -4.17
CA TYR A 38 -3.94 8.97 -3.42
C TYR A 38 -5.06 9.61 -4.23
N GLN A 39 -6.25 9.01 -4.31
CA GLN A 39 -7.49 9.51 -4.97
C GLN A 39 -7.35 10.06 -6.41
N ARG A 40 -6.14 10.11 -6.97
CA ARG A 40 -5.75 10.71 -8.25
C ARG A 40 -5.59 9.67 -9.35
N LEU A 41 -5.73 8.38 -9.02
CA LEU A 41 -5.73 7.29 -10.00
C LEU A 41 -6.76 7.51 -11.12
N GLY A 42 -7.94 8.04 -10.79
CA GLY A 42 -8.99 8.32 -11.78
C GLY A 42 -8.57 9.38 -12.80
N SER A 43 -7.97 10.49 -12.36
CA SER A 43 -7.51 11.57 -13.25
C SER A 43 -6.28 11.16 -14.07
N ILE A 44 -5.36 10.41 -13.47
CA ILE A 44 -4.19 9.84 -14.17
C ILE A 44 -4.65 8.86 -15.27
N HIS A 45 -5.59 7.96 -14.94
CA HIS A 45 -6.14 7.01 -15.90
C HIS A 45 -6.86 7.72 -17.06
N ALA A 46 -7.67 8.75 -16.76
CA ALA A 46 -8.34 9.54 -17.79
C ALA A 46 -7.35 10.24 -18.74
N ARG A 47 -6.27 10.83 -18.21
CA ARG A 47 -5.22 11.46 -19.02
C ARG A 47 -4.47 10.45 -19.89
N LEU A 48 -4.14 9.29 -19.35
CA LEU A 48 -3.49 8.21 -20.11
C LEU A 48 -4.34 7.71 -21.28
N MET A 49 -5.66 7.61 -21.08
CA MET A 49 -6.60 7.27 -22.15
C MET A 49 -6.69 8.37 -23.21
N GLN A 50 -6.68 9.65 -22.82
CA GLN A 50 -6.65 10.77 -23.76
C GLN A 50 -5.37 10.80 -24.60
N GLU A 51 -4.23 10.45 -24.00
CA GLU A 51 -2.93 10.40 -24.68
C GLU A 51 -2.69 9.11 -25.48
N GLY A 52 -3.66 8.17 -25.51
CA GLY A 52 -3.58 6.94 -26.29
C GLY A 52 -2.56 5.92 -25.77
N VAL A 53 -2.22 5.97 -24.47
CA VAL A 53 -1.24 5.05 -23.86
C VAL A 53 -1.91 3.71 -23.55
N GLU A 54 -1.27 2.60 -23.94
CA GLU A 54 -1.77 1.25 -23.70
C GLU A 54 -1.49 0.75 -22.26
N ASN A 55 -2.16 -0.34 -21.84
CA ASN A 55 -1.96 -1.01 -20.53
C ASN A 55 -2.16 -0.09 -19.31
N THR A 56 -3.27 0.64 -19.22
CA THR A 56 -3.51 1.67 -18.20
C THR A 56 -4.33 1.20 -17.00
N ASN A 57 -4.45 -0.11 -16.77
CA ASN A 57 -5.26 -0.64 -15.67
C ASN A 57 -4.73 -0.19 -14.29
N ASN A 58 -5.62 -0.14 -13.29
CA ASN A 58 -5.30 0.35 -11.94
C ASN A 58 -4.09 -0.36 -11.30
N ASN A 59 -3.89 -1.65 -11.57
CA ASN A 59 -2.76 -2.40 -11.03
C ASN A 59 -1.43 -1.93 -11.64
N SER A 60 -1.42 -1.65 -12.95
CA SER A 60 -0.24 -1.14 -13.67
C SER A 60 0.14 0.25 -13.17
N LEU A 61 -0.85 1.13 -12.95
CA LEU A 61 -0.60 2.47 -12.40
C LEU A 61 -0.07 2.42 -10.96
N LYS A 62 -0.64 1.54 -10.12
CA LYS A 62 -0.14 1.33 -8.76
C LYS A 62 1.29 0.79 -8.75
N LEU A 63 1.60 -0.15 -9.64
CA LEU A 63 2.95 -0.70 -9.79
C LEU A 63 3.95 0.38 -10.22
N ASP A 64 3.60 1.20 -11.22
CA ASP A 64 4.45 2.30 -11.68
C ASP A 64 4.70 3.34 -10.57
N GLY A 65 3.66 3.69 -9.81
CA GLY A 65 3.80 4.54 -8.62
C GLY A 65 4.69 3.91 -7.56
N ALA A 66 4.56 2.60 -7.30
CA ALA A 66 5.40 1.89 -6.35
C ALA A 66 6.87 1.86 -6.77
N ILE A 67 7.15 1.68 -8.07
CA ILE A 67 8.52 1.71 -8.62
C ILE A 67 9.15 3.10 -8.44
N LEU A 68 8.43 4.15 -8.81
CA LEU A 68 8.90 5.54 -8.66
C LEU A 68 9.13 5.88 -7.19
N ARG A 69 8.22 5.46 -6.32
CA ARG A 69 8.31 5.70 -4.88
C ARG A 69 9.47 4.95 -4.23
N ALA A 70 9.64 3.66 -4.52
CA ALA A 70 10.75 2.88 -4.00
C ALA A 70 12.11 3.48 -4.41
N ALA A 71 12.22 3.91 -5.67
CA ALA A 71 13.40 4.61 -6.16
C ALA A 71 13.61 5.97 -5.46
N TYR A 72 12.54 6.74 -5.22
CA TYR A 72 12.62 8.01 -4.51
C TYR A 72 13.05 7.83 -3.05
N GLU A 73 12.47 6.85 -2.35
CA GLU A 73 12.83 6.49 -0.98
C GLU A 73 14.29 6.04 -0.89
N PHE A 74 14.78 5.24 -1.84
CA PHE A 74 16.20 4.86 -1.93
C PHE A 74 17.13 6.06 -2.05
N LEU A 75 16.80 7.05 -2.88
CA LEU A 75 17.65 8.23 -3.08
C LEU A 75 17.73 9.13 -1.82
N HIS A 76 16.72 9.09 -0.96
CA HIS A 76 16.64 9.83 0.31
C HIS A 76 17.04 9.00 1.54
N ALA A 77 17.27 7.71 1.35
CA ALA A 77 17.61 6.77 2.42
C ALA A 77 18.99 7.07 3.03
N ASN A 78 19.14 6.73 4.31
CA ASN A 78 20.45 6.73 4.96
C ASN A 78 21.33 5.56 4.48
N ASN A 79 22.61 5.54 4.83
CA ASN A 79 23.55 4.53 4.34
C ASN A 79 23.14 3.09 4.68
N GLU A 80 22.55 2.87 5.87
CA GLU A 80 22.11 1.54 6.31
C GLU A 80 20.91 1.03 5.49
N GLN A 81 19.94 1.90 5.24
CA GLN A 81 18.78 1.61 4.39
C GLN A 81 19.17 1.42 2.91
N LYS A 82 20.17 2.15 2.43
CA LYS A 82 20.71 1.99 1.07
C LYS A 82 21.37 0.63 0.90
N GLU A 83 22.11 0.16 1.89
CA GLU A 83 22.74 -1.16 1.86
C GLU A 83 21.67 -2.27 1.79
N GLN A 84 20.62 -2.17 2.61
CA GLN A 84 19.49 -3.10 2.56
C GLN A 84 18.75 -3.07 1.22
N ALA A 85 18.54 -1.88 0.64
CA ALA A 85 17.90 -1.74 -0.66
C ALA A 85 18.77 -2.30 -1.80
N ARG A 86 20.10 -2.15 -1.72
CA ARG A 86 21.06 -2.77 -2.64
C ARG A 86 21.01 -4.29 -2.57
N ASP A 87 21.04 -4.85 -1.36
CA ASP A 87 20.96 -6.29 -1.15
C ASP A 87 19.65 -6.85 -1.70
N THR A 88 18.53 -6.19 -1.41
CA THR A 88 17.21 -6.58 -1.89
C THR A 88 17.11 -6.50 -3.41
N ALA A 89 17.56 -5.39 -4.01
CA ALA A 89 17.53 -5.18 -5.46
C ALA A 89 18.42 -6.16 -6.25
N THR A 90 19.50 -6.67 -5.62
CA THR A 90 20.42 -7.63 -6.24
C THR A 90 20.00 -9.08 -6.04
N THR A 91 19.45 -9.44 -4.88
CA THR A 91 19.07 -10.83 -4.55
C THR A 91 17.62 -11.17 -4.87
N GLN A 92 16.70 -10.24 -4.69
CA GLN A 92 15.27 -10.44 -4.95
C GLN A 92 14.87 -9.68 -6.21
N LYS A 93 14.39 -10.39 -7.24
CA LYS A 93 13.86 -9.77 -8.47
C LYS A 93 12.46 -9.19 -8.24
N HIS A 94 12.25 -8.44 -7.16
CA HIS A 94 11.00 -7.73 -6.94
C HIS A 94 10.79 -6.70 -8.05
N GLN A 95 9.56 -6.63 -8.57
CA GLN A 95 9.21 -5.74 -9.69
C GLN A 95 9.32 -4.26 -9.30
N CYS A 96 9.04 -3.92 -8.04
CA CYS A 96 9.14 -2.57 -7.49
C CYS A 96 10.58 -2.03 -7.47
N ASP A 97 11.58 -2.91 -7.40
CA ASP A 97 13.00 -2.51 -7.30
C ASP A 97 13.66 -2.32 -8.67
N SER A 98 12.88 -2.40 -9.75
CA SER A 98 13.38 -2.18 -11.12
C SER A 98 13.99 -0.78 -11.31
N GLY A 99 13.39 0.25 -10.72
CA GLY A 99 13.93 1.62 -10.72
C GLY A 99 15.27 1.71 -9.98
N ILE A 100 15.33 1.15 -8.75
CA ILE A 100 16.53 1.13 -7.92
C ILE A 100 17.69 0.43 -8.64
N ARG A 101 17.44 -0.71 -9.30
CA ARG A 101 18.49 -1.41 -10.08
C ARG A 101 19.07 -0.58 -11.20
N CYS A 102 18.25 0.19 -11.92
CA CYS A 102 18.75 1.03 -13.00
C CYS A 102 19.60 2.18 -12.46
N LEU A 103 19.15 2.81 -11.36
CA LEU A 103 19.90 3.86 -10.68
C LEU A 103 21.26 3.36 -10.16
N LEU A 104 21.27 2.19 -9.51
CA LEU A 104 22.51 1.55 -9.05
C LEU A 104 23.47 1.21 -10.19
N GLN A 105 22.95 0.75 -11.35
CA GLN A 105 23.77 0.45 -12.52
C GLN A 105 24.45 1.70 -13.10
N ASP A 106 23.80 2.85 -13.00
CA ASP A 106 24.33 4.13 -13.48
C ASP A 106 25.09 4.92 -12.40
N GLY A 107 25.27 4.35 -11.20
CA GLY A 107 25.97 5.01 -10.09
C GLY A 107 25.19 6.18 -9.48
N ILE A 108 23.87 6.19 -9.60
CA ILE A 108 22.99 7.24 -9.07
C ILE A 108 22.44 6.79 -7.72
N GLU A 109 22.90 7.44 -6.65
CA GLU A 109 22.58 7.02 -5.27
C GLU A 109 21.97 8.12 -4.41
N THR A 110 21.94 9.36 -4.89
CA THR A 110 21.45 10.51 -4.11
C THR A 110 20.51 11.37 -4.94
N TRP A 111 19.61 12.05 -4.25
CA TRP A 111 18.70 12.99 -4.90
C TRP A 111 19.43 14.19 -5.50
N GLU A 112 20.53 14.63 -4.88
CA GLU A 112 21.38 15.70 -5.42
C GLU A 112 21.95 15.35 -6.80
N HIS A 113 22.33 14.09 -7.02
CA HIS A 113 22.81 13.63 -8.32
C HIS A 113 21.70 13.70 -9.38
N ILE A 114 20.46 13.34 -9.03
CA ILE A 114 19.29 13.51 -9.91
C ILE A 114 19.05 14.97 -10.28
N LEU A 115 19.19 15.91 -9.32
CA LEU A 115 19.04 17.33 -9.60
C LEU A 115 20.14 17.87 -10.51
N GLU A 116 21.37 17.38 -10.37
CA GLU A 116 22.47 17.74 -11.27
C GLU A 116 22.23 17.22 -12.70
N LEU A 117 21.82 15.96 -12.83
CA LEU A 117 21.47 15.35 -14.12
C LEU A 117 20.30 16.08 -14.78
N LYS A 118 19.30 16.47 -14.00
CA LYS A 118 18.18 17.27 -14.50
C LYS A 118 18.65 18.61 -15.05
N ARG A 119 19.52 19.32 -14.33
CA ARG A 119 20.05 20.60 -14.79
C ARG A 119 20.84 20.46 -16.10
N LYS A 120 21.69 19.44 -16.21
CA LYS A 120 22.42 19.14 -17.46
C LYS A 120 21.45 18.85 -18.62
N HIS A 121 20.46 18.02 -18.36
CA HIS A 121 19.42 17.70 -19.36
C HIS A 121 18.63 18.96 -19.79
N ASP A 122 18.25 19.83 -18.86
CA ASP A 122 17.53 21.07 -19.14
C ASP A 122 18.42 22.10 -19.88
N GLU A 123 19.73 22.10 -19.64
CA GLU A 123 20.73 22.90 -20.38
C GLU A 123 20.91 22.39 -21.82
N ASP A 124 20.96 21.06 -22.02
CA ASP A 124 21.12 20.42 -23.34
C ASP A 124 19.84 20.45 -24.20
N THR A 125 18.66 20.58 -23.57
CA THR A 125 17.36 20.68 -24.26
C THR A 125 16.81 22.10 -24.35
N ALA A 126 17.56 23.09 -23.85
CA ALA A 126 17.22 24.49 -24.04
C ALA A 126 17.25 24.82 -25.55
N PRO A 127 16.23 25.53 -26.09
CA PRO A 127 16.26 25.96 -27.48
C PRO A 127 17.54 26.77 -27.74
N PRO A 128 18.20 26.61 -28.90
CA PRO A 128 19.41 27.35 -29.21
C PRO A 128 19.09 28.83 -29.02
N LYS A 129 19.91 29.52 -28.23
CA LYS A 129 19.90 30.98 -28.23
C LYS A 129 20.20 31.40 -29.67
N ASP A 130 19.32 32.20 -30.25
CA ASP A 130 19.59 32.89 -31.51
C ASP A 130 20.90 33.67 -31.32
N GLU A 131 22.01 33.09 -31.78
CA GLU A 131 23.24 33.83 -32.00
C GLU A 131 22.97 34.70 -33.23
N GLU A 132 22.77 36.01 -33.01
CA GLU A 132 22.93 36.99 -34.07
C GLU A 132 24.37 36.89 -34.58
N ASP A 133 24.54 36.32 -35.78
CA ASP A 133 25.75 36.42 -36.56
C ASP A 133 26.14 37.89 -36.78
N PRO A 134 27.39 38.32 -36.52
CA PRO A 134 27.95 39.46 -37.20
C PRO A 134 28.68 39.00 -38.48
N ILE A 135 28.20 39.54 -39.59
CA ILE A 135 28.81 39.53 -40.93
C ILE A 135 30.26 40.07 -40.86
N PRO A 136 31.21 39.50 -41.63
CA PRO A 136 32.62 39.88 -41.58
C PRO A 136 32.87 41.20 -42.31
N ASN A 137 33.81 42.00 -41.81
CA ASN A 137 34.58 42.90 -42.65
C ASN A 137 36.03 42.99 -42.17
N THR A 138 36.91 42.45 -43.01
CA THR A 138 38.34 42.71 -43.05
C THR A 138 38.64 44.19 -43.09
N THR A 139 39.50 44.69 -42.19
CA THR A 139 40.63 45.55 -42.57
C THR A 139 41.71 45.44 -41.49
N GLU A 140 42.88 44.93 -41.88
CA GLU A 140 44.11 45.07 -41.09
C GLU A 140 44.50 46.54 -41.03
N SER A 141 44.77 47.05 -39.83
CA SER A 141 45.66 48.20 -39.63
C SER A 141 46.21 48.12 -38.21
N GLU A 142 47.50 47.81 -38.09
CA GLU A 142 48.26 47.93 -36.85
C GLU A 142 48.40 49.41 -36.49
N GLU A 143 47.58 49.90 -35.55
CA GLU A 143 47.86 51.12 -34.80
C GLU A 143 47.98 50.78 -33.32
N LEU A 144 49.12 51.15 -32.73
CA LEU A 144 49.40 51.04 -31.30
C LEU A 144 48.30 51.75 -30.47
N PRO A 145 47.80 51.13 -29.39
CA PRO A 145 46.66 51.65 -28.65
C PRO A 145 47.04 52.88 -27.83
N ASP A 146 46.33 53.97 -28.09
CA ASP A 146 46.36 55.21 -27.32
C ASP A 146 45.85 54.97 -25.90
N ILE A 147 46.72 55.13 -24.90
CA ILE A 147 46.46 54.84 -23.49
C ILE A 147 45.22 55.61 -22.98
N ASN A 148 44.95 56.80 -23.51
CA ASN A 148 43.78 57.59 -23.14
C ASN A 148 42.45 56.98 -23.65
N LYS A 149 42.46 56.27 -24.79
CA LYS A 149 41.30 55.49 -25.26
C LYS A 149 41.06 54.25 -24.39
N LEU A 150 42.13 53.60 -23.92
CA LEU A 150 42.05 52.46 -23.03
C LEU A 150 41.47 52.85 -21.66
N PHE A 151 41.88 53.98 -21.10
CA PHE A 151 41.29 54.51 -19.87
C PHE A 151 39.82 54.88 -20.07
N GLY A 152 39.47 55.59 -21.16
CA GLY A 152 38.09 55.94 -21.51
C GLY A 152 37.18 54.70 -21.61
N GLN A 153 37.58 53.70 -22.39
CA GLN A 153 36.87 52.43 -22.53
C GLN A 153 36.75 51.66 -21.21
N THR A 154 37.75 51.73 -20.33
CA THR A 154 37.70 51.07 -19.03
C THR A 154 36.71 51.78 -18.09
N THR A 155 36.67 53.11 -18.07
CA THR A 155 35.66 53.88 -17.32
C THR A 155 34.26 53.66 -17.87
N ASP A 156 34.06 53.67 -19.19
CA ASP A 156 32.75 53.46 -19.80
C ASP A 156 32.23 52.04 -19.52
N ASN A 157 33.10 51.03 -19.58
CA ASN A 157 32.78 49.65 -19.20
C ASN A 157 32.46 49.53 -17.69
N MET A 158 33.17 50.24 -16.82
CA MET A 158 32.87 50.27 -15.38
C MET A 158 31.52 50.94 -15.09
N VAL A 159 31.21 52.05 -15.77
CA VAL A 159 29.92 52.74 -15.62
C VAL A 159 28.77 51.88 -16.14
N ALA A 160 28.95 51.22 -17.28
CA ALA A 160 27.97 50.27 -17.82
C ALA A 160 27.74 49.09 -16.86
N ASN A 161 28.81 48.47 -16.35
CA ASN A 161 28.72 47.38 -15.39
C ASN A 161 28.05 47.79 -14.08
N LEU A 162 28.34 49.00 -13.57
CA LEU A 162 27.66 49.54 -12.38
C LEU A 162 26.16 49.78 -12.64
N GLY A 163 25.80 50.25 -13.84
CA GLY A 163 24.41 50.37 -14.27
C GLY A 163 23.68 49.02 -14.29
N THR A 164 24.30 47.98 -14.86
CA THR A 164 23.76 46.62 -14.86
C THR A 164 23.62 46.06 -13.45
N LEU A 165 24.61 46.30 -12.58
CA LEU A 165 24.59 45.80 -11.20
C LEU A 165 23.50 46.46 -10.36
N LEU A 166 23.24 47.76 -10.56
CA LEU A 166 22.11 48.46 -9.94
C LEU A 166 20.76 47.90 -10.38
N LEU A 167 20.58 47.63 -11.68
CA LEU A 167 19.36 47.01 -12.21
C LEU A 167 19.14 45.60 -11.62
N LEU A 168 20.21 44.80 -11.52
CA LEU A 168 20.15 43.48 -10.89
C LEU A 168 19.79 43.57 -9.40
N MET A 169 20.34 44.53 -8.66
CA MET A 169 20.01 44.75 -7.25
C MET A 169 18.54 45.17 -7.07
N GLU A 170 18.02 46.03 -7.95
CA GLU A 170 16.62 46.44 -7.95
C GLU A 170 15.69 45.26 -8.27
N GLN A 171 16.04 44.45 -9.26
CA GLN A 171 15.31 43.23 -9.60
C GLN A 171 15.28 42.24 -8.43
N VAL A 172 16.42 41.97 -7.79
CA VAL A 172 16.49 41.09 -6.61
C VAL A 172 15.66 41.63 -5.44
N ASN A 173 15.62 42.95 -5.23
CA ASN A 173 14.77 43.55 -4.21
C ASN A 173 13.28 43.40 -4.53
N ASN A 174 12.89 43.61 -5.78
CA ASN A 174 11.51 43.39 -6.24
C ASN A 174 11.10 41.92 -6.08
N ASP A 175 11.97 40.98 -6.43
CA ASP A 175 11.74 39.55 -6.24
C ASP A 175 11.61 39.19 -4.76
N ARG A 176 12.48 39.74 -3.90
CA ARG A 176 12.43 39.56 -2.44
C ARG A 176 11.10 40.05 -1.87
N GLU A 177 10.63 41.22 -2.28
CA GLU A 177 9.32 41.73 -1.87
C GLU A 177 8.18 40.83 -2.36
N GLY A 178 8.26 40.37 -3.61
CA GLY A 178 7.32 39.41 -4.19
C GLY A 178 7.25 38.12 -3.38
N HIS A 179 8.39 37.56 -3.02
CA HIS A 179 8.49 36.39 -2.16
C HIS A 179 7.87 36.63 -0.78
N MET A 180 8.20 37.74 -0.11
CA MET A 180 7.61 38.06 1.19
C MET A 180 6.08 38.20 1.14
N ARG A 181 5.52 38.78 0.08
CA ARG A 181 4.07 38.87 -0.12
C ARG A 181 3.46 37.48 -0.28
N ARG A 182 4.06 36.61 -1.10
CA ARG A 182 3.63 35.21 -1.27
C ARG A 182 3.68 34.43 0.04
N THR A 183 4.75 34.53 0.81
CA THR A 183 4.88 33.84 2.11
C THR A 183 3.79 34.27 3.10
N LYS A 184 3.42 35.55 3.12
CA LYS A 184 2.32 36.05 3.96
C LYS A 184 0.96 35.50 3.54
N VAL A 185 0.71 35.37 2.23
CA VAL A 185 -0.53 34.77 1.71
C VAL A 185 -0.59 33.28 2.08
N LEU A 186 0.48 32.53 1.82
CA LEU A 186 0.58 31.11 2.17
C LEU A 186 0.41 30.87 3.68
N ALA A 187 0.99 31.73 4.52
CA ALA A 187 0.81 31.62 5.98
C ALA A 187 -0.65 31.80 6.42
N ARG A 188 -1.42 32.67 5.75
CA ARG A 188 -2.86 32.83 6.02
C ARG A 188 -3.64 31.62 5.53
N GLU A 189 -3.34 31.11 4.35
CA GLU A 189 -3.97 29.90 3.80
C GLU A 189 -3.73 28.69 4.70
N ILE A 190 -2.48 28.47 5.15
CA ILE A 190 -2.13 27.41 6.10
C ILE A 190 -2.92 27.56 7.40
N LYS A 191 -3.09 28.79 7.92
CA LYS A 191 -3.88 29.02 9.13
C LYS A 191 -5.36 28.66 8.92
N THR A 192 -5.95 29.04 7.79
CA THR A 192 -7.34 28.71 7.44
C THR A 192 -7.52 27.20 7.26
N LEU A 193 -6.61 26.55 6.53
CA LEU A 193 -6.64 25.10 6.31
C LEU A 193 -6.51 24.33 7.63
N LYS A 194 -5.65 24.77 8.55
CA LYS A 194 -5.55 24.18 9.89
C LYS A 194 -6.87 24.29 10.67
N ALA A 195 -7.53 25.45 10.62
CA ALA A 195 -8.82 25.63 11.30
C ALA A 195 -9.92 24.73 10.71
N GLN A 196 -9.97 24.60 9.38
CA GLN A 196 -10.90 23.69 8.70
C GLN A 196 -10.63 22.22 9.03
N LEU A 197 -9.35 21.82 9.11
CA LEU A 197 -8.97 20.47 9.47
C LEU A 197 -9.41 20.12 10.90
N THR A 198 -9.20 21.01 11.86
CA THR A 198 -9.67 20.81 13.24
C THR A 198 -11.18 20.68 13.30
N GLN A 199 -11.91 21.58 12.62
CA GLN A 199 -13.38 21.52 12.58
C GLN A 199 -13.90 20.22 11.96
N SER A 200 -13.26 19.74 10.89
CA SER A 200 -13.62 18.46 10.26
C SER A 200 -13.31 17.26 11.15
N ALA A 201 -12.22 17.31 11.93
CA ALA A 201 -11.86 16.26 12.87
C ALA A 201 -12.89 16.16 14.02
N ASP A 202 -13.32 17.30 14.56
CA ASP A 202 -14.35 17.35 15.60
C ASP A 202 -15.70 16.83 15.09
N ALA A 203 -16.10 17.22 13.87
CA ALA A 203 -17.32 16.71 13.24
C ALA A 203 -17.26 15.19 13.00
N LEU A 204 -16.09 14.68 12.59
CA LEU A 204 -15.89 13.24 12.42
C LEU A 204 -15.99 12.48 13.75
N ALA A 205 -15.41 13.02 14.83
CA ALA A 205 -15.50 12.41 16.15
C ALA A 205 -16.95 12.33 16.66
N GLN A 206 -17.73 13.41 16.48
CA GLN A 206 -19.16 13.43 16.82
C GLN A 206 -19.96 12.40 16.00
N SER A 207 -19.71 12.31 14.70
CA SER A 207 -20.37 11.33 13.83
C SER A 207 -20.00 9.89 14.21
N GLN A 208 -18.74 9.63 14.58
CA GLN A 208 -18.31 8.32 15.08
C GLN A 208 -19.03 7.95 16.38
N GLU A 209 -19.17 8.89 17.31
CA GLU A 209 -19.91 8.67 18.55
C GLU A 209 -21.38 8.33 18.28
N GLU A 210 -22.04 9.08 17.39
CA GLU A 210 -23.43 8.82 16.97
C GLU A 210 -23.58 7.42 16.34
N VAL A 211 -22.66 7.01 15.46
CA VAL A 211 -22.67 5.66 14.86
C VAL A 211 -22.51 4.59 15.94
N THR A 212 -21.63 4.78 16.93
CA THR A 212 -21.49 3.79 18.01
C THR A 212 -22.75 3.70 18.87
N PHE A 213 -23.42 4.82 19.13
CA PHE A 213 -24.68 4.86 19.84
C PHE A 213 -25.80 4.14 19.08
N LEU A 214 -25.95 4.43 17.78
CA LEU A 214 -26.94 3.78 16.92
C LEU A 214 -26.69 2.27 16.82
N ARG A 215 -25.43 1.83 16.71
CA ARG A 215 -25.08 0.40 16.72
C ARG A 215 -25.46 -0.29 18.03
N ARG A 216 -25.31 0.38 19.18
CA ARG A 216 -25.76 -0.14 20.47
C ARG A 216 -27.28 -0.28 20.51
N GLN A 217 -28.01 0.72 20.01
CA GLN A 217 -29.48 0.63 19.93
C GLN A 217 -29.94 -0.49 19.02
N GLN A 218 -29.30 -0.65 17.85
CA GLN A 218 -29.63 -1.71 16.91
C GLN A 218 -29.47 -3.10 17.56
N ARG A 219 -28.34 -3.37 18.24
CA ARG A 219 -28.14 -4.62 18.96
C ARG A 219 -29.19 -4.87 20.04
N ALA A 220 -29.52 -3.83 20.82
CA ALA A 220 -30.55 -3.94 21.86
C ALA A 220 -31.93 -4.29 21.27
N LEU A 221 -32.27 -3.69 20.12
CA LEU A 221 -33.51 -4.01 19.41
C LEU A 221 -33.49 -5.43 18.85
N GLU A 222 -32.38 -5.86 18.23
CA GLU A 222 -32.22 -7.23 17.71
C GLU A 222 -32.33 -8.28 18.83
N GLU A 223 -31.73 -8.05 19.99
CA GLU A 223 -31.85 -8.92 21.16
C GLU A 223 -33.30 -9.00 21.68
N GLN A 224 -34.00 -7.86 21.72
CA GLN A 224 -35.41 -7.83 22.10
C GLN A 224 -36.29 -8.59 21.10
N LEU A 225 -36.04 -8.40 19.81
CA LEU A 225 -36.79 -9.02 18.73
C LEU A 225 -36.61 -10.55 18.77
N ALA A 226 -35.36 -11.01 18.85
CA ALA A 226 -35.03 -12.44 19.01
C ALA A 226 -35.68 -13.04 20.27
N THR A 227 -35.71 -12.30 21.39
CA THR A 227 -36.35 -12.76 22.63
C THR A 227 -37.86 -12.91 22.48
N VAL A 228 -38.51 -11.94 21.83
CA VAL A 228 -39.96 -11.97 21.59
C VAL A 228 -40.33 -13.10 20.62
N GLU A 229 -39.58 -13.25 19.53
CA GLU A 229 -39.78 -14.32 18.55
C GLU A 229 -39.61 -15.70 19.19
N LYS A 230 -38.51 -15.93 19.92
CA LYS A 230 -38.27 -17.18 20.63
C LYS A 230 -39.39 -17.53 21.61
N ARG A 231 -39.90 -16.55 22.36
CA ARG A 231 -41.03 -16.75 23.29
C ARG A 231 -42.33 -17.09 22.55
N LYS A 232 -42.62 -16.44 21.42
CA LYS A 232 -43.81 -16.74 20.60
C LYS A 232 -43.73 -18.12 19.97
N LEU A 233 -42.59 -18.46 19.36
CA LEU A 233 -42.31 -19.77 18.77
C LEU A 233 -42.40 -20.88 19.81
N SER A 234 -41.78 -20.70 20.97
CA SER A 234 -41.85 -21.67 22.07
C SER A 234 -43.28 -21.90 22.56
N LYS A 235 -44.12 -20.86 22.70
CA LYS A 235 -45.54 -21.02 23.04
C LYS A 235 -46.34 -21.75 21.96
N LEU A 236 -46.14 -21.44 20.69
CA LEU A 236 -46.80 -22.11 19.57
C LEU A 236 -46.42 -23.59 19.49
N LEU A 237 -45.14 -23.88 19.67
CA LEU A 237 -44.58 -25.24 19.71
C LEU A 237 -45.10 -26.05 20.91
N GLN A 238 -45.20 -25.43 22.09
CA GLN A 238 -45.76 -26.08 23.28
C GLN A 238 -47.26 -26.37 23.13
N ASN A 239 -48.01 -25.45 22.51
CA ASN A 239 -49.43 -25.67 22.18
C ASN A 239 -49.62 -26.80 21.16
N THR A 240 -48.80 -26.87 20.11
CA THR A 240 -48.86 -27.97 19.13
C THR A 240 -48.47 -29.32 19.75
N ALA A 241 -47.47 -29.35 20.65
CA ALA A 241 -47.10 -30.57 21.39
C ALA A 241 -48.23 -31.12 22.28
N SER A 242 -49.14 -30.25 22.75
CA SER A 242 -50.28 -30.63 23.58
C SER A 242 -51.47 -31.22 22.81
N GLN A 243 -51.48 -31.12 21.48
CA GLN A 243 -52.60 -31.56 20.63
C GLN A 243 -52.56 -33.04 20.24
N GLY A 244 -51.50 -33.79 20.57
CA GLY A 244 -51.44 -35.23 20.32
C GLY A 244 -50.02 -35.76 20.07
N THR A 245 -49.92 -37.04 19.71
CA THR A 245 -48.65 -37.74 19.42
C THR A 245 -47.93 -37.20 18.19
N GLU A 246 -48.64 -36.77 17.16
CA GLU A 246 -48.04 -36.11 15.98
C GLU A 246 -47.48 -34.72 16.31
N GLY A 247 -48.17 -33.96 17.17
CA GLY A 247 -47.69 -32.66 17.66
C GLY A 247 -46.39 -32.76 18.44
N ARG A 248 -46.21 -33.83 19.24
CA ARG A 248 -44.94 -34.11 19.94
C ARG A 248 -43.78 -34.42 18.97
N LYS A 249 -44.05 -35.18 17.89
CA LYS A 249 -43.03 -35.47 16.87
C LYS A 249 -42.60 -34.19 16.13
N LEU A 250 -43.55 -33.33 15.76
CA LEU A 250 -43.25 -32.03 15.15
C LEU A 250 -42.44 -31.13 16.09
N PHE A 251 -42.73 -31.17 17.39
CA PHE A 251 -41.98 -30.43 18.41
C PHE A 251 -40.52 -30.91 18.52
N GLU A 252 -40.26 -32.22 18.58
CA GLU A 252 -38.91 -32.76 18.58
C GLU A 252 -38.13 -32.42 17.31
N LEU A 253 -38.81 -32.43 16.16
CA LEU A 253 -38.22 -32.10 14.86
C LEU A 253 -37.87 -30.60 14.77
N ALA A 254 -38.73 -29.73 15.30
CA ALA A 254 -38.48 -28.30 15.42
C ALA A 254 -37.31 -28.00 16.37
N GLN A 255 -37.22 -28.68 17.53
CA GLN A 255 -36.08 -28.54 18.44
C GLN A 255 -34.77 -29.00 17.80
N ARG A 256 -34.79 -30.09 17.01
CA ARG A 256 -33.62 -30.52 16.25
C ARG A 256 -33.21 -29.46 15.23
N LEU A 257 -34.15 -28.91 14.47
CA LEU A 257 -33.89 -27.84 13.51
C LEU A 257 -33.34 -26.56 14.16
N GLU A 258 -33.86 -26.15 15.32
CA GLU A 258 -33.30 -25.05 16.10
C GLU A 258 -31.85 -25.34 16.51
N ALA A 259 -31.55 -26.55 16.98
CA ALA A 259 -30.18 -26.94 17.32
C ALA A 259 -29.25 -26.92 16.10
N THR A 260 -29.71 -27.38 14.93
CA THR A 260 -28.94 -27.31 13.69
C THR A 260 -28.71 -25.86 13.27
N ASN A 261 -29.73 -25.00 13.36
CA ASN A 261 -29.63 -23.59 12.97
C ASN A 261 -28.67 -22.81 13.90
N VAL A 262 -28.71 -23.06 15.21
CA VAL A 262 -27.74 -22.51 16.17
C VAL A 262 -26.32 -22.96 15.83
N LYS A 263 -26.12 -24.21 15.41
CA LYS A 263 -24.81 -24.70 14.96
C LYS A 263 -24.34 -23.99 13.69
N THR A 264 -25.21 -23.80 12.70
CA THR A 264 -24.92 -23.07 11.45
C THR A 264 -24.58 -21.61 11.73
N GLN A 265 -25.36 -20.92 12.56
CA GLN A 265 -25.12 -19.52 12.88
C GLN A 265 -23.86 -19.32 13.73
N LYS A 266 -23.56 -20.27 14.64
CA LYS A 266 -22.29 -20.30 15.36
C LYS A 266 -21.12 -20.46 14.37
N ARG A 267 -21.26 -21.33 13.36
CA ARG A 267 -20.27 -21.55 12.31
C ARG A 267 -20.00 -20.31 11.46
N GLU A 268 -21.05 -19.62 11.01
CA GLU A 268 -20.92 -18.36 10.25
C GLU A 268 -20.25 -17.25 11.07
N ASN A 269 -20.65 -17.08 12.33
CA ASN A 269 -20.03 -16.12 13.25
C ASN A 269 -18.56 -16.45 13.55
N MET A 270 -18.18 -17.73 13.52
CA MET A 270 -16.80 -18.18 13.72
C MET A 270 -15.95 -17.96 12.47
N LEU A 271 -16.48 -18.23 11.27
CA LEU A 271 -15.81 -17.94 10.00
C LEU A 271 -15.39 -16.47 9.88
N ALA A 272 -16.23 -15.55 10.35
CA ALA A 272 -15.92 -14.12 10.36
C ALA A 272 -14.71 -13.74 11.25
N GLN A 273 -14.31 -14.58 12.20
CA GLN A 273 -13.18 -14.33 13.10
C GLN A 273 -11.86 -14.94 12.61
N LEU A 274 -11.94 -15.81 11.61
CA LEU A 274 -10.80 -16.51 11.04
C LEU A 274 -10.12 -15.67 9.95
N PRO A 275 -8.79 -15.71 9.84
CA PRO A 275 -8.09 -15.03 8.76
C PRO A 275 -8.41 -15.68 7.41
N SER A 276 -8.71 -14.87 6.38
CA SER A 276 -9.00 -15.35 5.02
C SER A 276 -7.80 -15.25 4.06
N ALA A 277 -6.72 -14.60 4.48
CA ALA A 277 -5.50 -14.46 3.71
C ALA A 277 -4.29 -14.29 4.63
N MET A 278 -3.13 -14.68 4.12
CA MET A 278 -1.83 -14.41 4.72
C MET A 278 -1.37 -12.97 4.44
N GLN A 279 -0.41 -12.48 5.21
CA GLN A 279 0.21 -11.16 5.02
C GLN A 279 0.94 -11.04 3.66
N ASP A 280 1.44 -12.15 3.13
CA ASP A 280 2.08 -12.23 1.81
C ASP A 280 1.08 -12.32 0.63
N GLY A 281 -0.23 -12.37 0.92
CA GLY A 281 -1.30 -12.42 -0.06
C GLY A 281 -1.79 -13.81 -0.44
N ARG A 282 -1.22 -14.90 0.10
CA ARG A 282 -1.75 -16.27 -0.10
C ARG A 282 -3.15 -16.42 0.50
N HIS A 283 -4.03 -17.13 -0.21
CA HIS A 283 -5.40 -17.34 0.27
C HIS A 283 -5.47 -18.48 1.29
N ILE A 284 -6.39 -18.37 2.24
CA ILE A 284 -6.64 -19.37 3.28
C ILE A 284 -8.05 -19.91 3.13
N GLU A 285 -8.17 -21.23 3.04
CA GLU A 285 -9.43 -21.96 3.00
C GLU A 285 -9.55 -22.92 4.19
N TYR A 286 -10.76 -23.04 4.71
CA TYR A 286 -11.07 -23.89 5.86
C TYR A 286 -12.04 -24.99 5.42
N GLU A 287 -11.61 -26.22 5.55
CA GLU A 287 -12.42 -27.38 5.22
C GLU A 287 -13.59 -27.56 6.20
N ASP A 288 -14.66 -28.20 5.73
CA ASP A 288 -15.87 -28.37 6.53
C ASP A 288 -15.60 -29.06 7.87
N ARG A 289 -14.75 -30.08 7.85
CA ARG A 289 -14.35 -30.84 9.04
C ARG A 289 -13.54 -30.00 10.02
N PHE A 290 -12.68 -29.11 9.52
CA PHE A 290 -11.93 -28.19 10.36
C PHE A 290 -12.89 -27.27 11.13
N LEU A 291 -13.91 -26.75 10.44
CA LEU A 291 -14.91 -25.87 11.05
C LEU A 291 -15.78 -26.62 12.05
N ASP A 292 -16.15 -27.86 11.76
CA ASP A 292 -16.87 -28.72 12.71
C ASP A 292 -16.06 -29.00 13.98
N ASP A 293 -14.78 -29.36 13.82
CA ASP A 293 -13.84 -29.57 14.93
C ASP A 293 -13.75 -28.29 15.79
N LEU A 294 -13.59 -27.13 15.14
CA LEU A 294 -13.45 -25.83 15.79
C LEU A 294 -14.71 -25.41 16.56
N VAL A 295 -15.90 -25.68 16.02
CA VAL A 295 -17.21 -25.41 16.67
C VAL A 295 -17.39 -26.24 17.93
N GLY A 296 -16.81 -27.44 17.96
CA GLY A 296 -16.87 -28.38 19.07
C GLY A 296 -15.95 -28.04 20.25
N LEU A 297 -15.00 -27.11 20.08
CA LEU A 297 -14.06 -26.71 21.13
C LEU A 297 -14.72 -25.85 22.21
N GLN A 298 -14.16 -25.88 23.41
CA GLN A 298 -14.52 -24.91 24.46
C GLN A 298 -14.01 -23.51 24.09
N ASP A 299 -14.67 -22.46 24.60
CA ASP A 299 -14.38 -21.06 24.24
C ASP A 299 -12.89 -20.67 24.36
N ARG A 300 -12.21 -21.18 25.40
CA ARG A 300 -10.78 -20.92 25.61
C ARG A 300 -9.90 -21.62 24.56
N GLU A 301 -10.21 -22.87 24.26
CA GLU A 301 -9.47 -23.68 23.28
C GLU A 301 -9.69 -23.15 21.86
N HIS A 302 -10.92 -22.73 21.58
CA HIS A 302 -11.29 -22.01 20.38
C HIS A 302 -10.43 -20.75 20.21
N GLN A 303 -10.36 -19.89 21.23
CA GLN A 303 -9.58 -18.65 21.15
C GLN A 303 -8.09 -18.93 20.92
N ASP A 304 -7.52 -19.94 21.59
CA ASP A 304 -6.12 -20.35 21.40
C ASP A 304 -5.83 -20.77 19.95
N VAL A 305 -6.75 -21.52 19.33
CA VAL A 305 -6.63 -21.94 17.92
C VAL A 305 -6.76 -20.72 16.99
N VAL A 306 -7.74 -19.85 17.20
CA VAL A 306 -7.93 -18.63 16.39
C VAL A 306 -6.71 -17.71 16.47
N ASP A 307 -6.15 -17.50 17.65
CA ASP A 307 -4.95 -16.68 17.83
C ASP A 307 -3.73 -17.31 17.15
N ALA A 308 -3.63 -18.64 17.15
CA ALA A 308 -2.59 -19.34 16.41
C ALA A 308 -2.75 -19.24 14.90
N LEU A 309 -3.97 -19.30 14.38
CA LEU A 309 -4.25 -19.07 12.95
C LEU A 309 -3.93 -17.64 12.53
N LYS A 310 -4.22 -16.64 13.38
CA LYS A 310 -3.81 -15.25 13.13
C LYS A 310 -2.29 -15.09 13.12
N ARG A 311 -1.58 -15.74 14.05
CA ARG A 311 -0.11 -15.77 14.03
C ARG A 311 0.43 -16.44 12.76
N PHE A 312 -0.18 -17.55 12.36
CA PHE A 312 0.15 -18.25 11.12
C PHE A 312 -0.05 -17.33 9.91
N ALA A 313 -1.19 -16.66 9.80
CA ALA A 313 -1.50 -15.75 8.69
C ALA A 313 -0.56 -14.54 8.62
N ASN A 314 -0.18 -13.97 9.78
CA ASN A 314 0.68 -12.79 9.83
C ASN A 314 2.17 -13.12 9.63
N HIS A 315 2.66 -14.17 10.28
CA HIS A 315 4.10 -14.43 10.37
C HIS A 315 4.58 -15.62 9.53
N GLY A 316 3.67 -16.34 8.90
CA GLY A 316 4.00 -17.54 8.15
C GLY A 316 4.03 -18.81 8.99
N GLU A 317 4.11 -19.92 8.29
CA GLU A 317 4.20 -21.26 8.85
C GLU A 317 5.47 -21.50 9.67
N GLN A 318 6.54 -20.71 9.45
CA GLN A 318 7.81 -20.85 10.17
C GLN A 318 7.84 -20.13 11.51
N TYR A 319 6.73 -19.50 11.93
CA TYR A 319 6.68 -18.78 13.20
C TYR A 319 6.95 -19.72 14.38
N SER A 320 7.96 -19.37 15.20
CA SER A 320 8.58 -20.29 16.18
C SER A 320 7.61 -20.90 17.19
N SER A 321 6.54 -20.20 17.57
CA SER A 321 5.54 -20.72 18.52
C SER A 321 4.68 -21.84 17.93
N LEU A 322 4.53 -21.88 16.60
CA LEU A 322 3.70 -22.86 15.89
C LEU A 322 4.41 -24.21 15.76
N LYS A 323 5.74 -24.26 15.88
CA LYS A 323 6.54 -25.50 15.81
C LYS A 323 6.12 -26.40 14.65
N THR A 324 5.90 -25.78 13.49
CA THR A 324 5.33 -26.45 12.34
C THR A 324 6.28 -27.51 11.81
N LYS A 325 5.74 -28.70 11.54
CA LYS A 325 6.48 -29.83 10.99
C LYS A 325 5.63 -30.61 10.01
N ARG A 326 6.28 -31.30 9.09
CA ARG A 326 5.58 -32.24 8.20
C ARG A 326 5.02 -33.39 9.04
N TRP A 327 3.76 -33.76 8.81
CA TRP A 327 3.17 -34.91 9.48
C TRP A 327 3.66 -36.19 8.83
N GLU A 328 4.37 -37.00 9.60
CA GLU A 328 4.92 -38.30 9.18
C GLU A 328 4.14 -39.50 9.78
N GLY A 329 3.05 -39.23 10.53
CA GLY A 329 2.20 -40.28 11.08
C GLY A 329 1.29 -40.95 10.03
N ARG A 330 0.54 -41.98 10.45
CA ARG A 330 -0.53 -42.56 9.60
C ARG A 330 -1.53 -41.48 9.17
N SER A 331 -2.21 -41.70 8.06
CA SER A 331 -3.22 -40.80 7.50
C SER A 331 -4.23 -40.37 8.57
N ILE A 332 -4.37 -39.05 8.79
CA ILE A 332 -5.42 -38.50 9.64
C ILE A 332 -6.71 -38.47 8.81
N SER A 333 -7.81 -39.01 9.34
CA SER A 333 -9.09 -39.03 8.63
C SER A 333 -9.50 -37.61 8.21
N GLY A 334 -9.58 -37.37 6.90
CA GLY A 334 -9.97 -36.06 6.33
C GLY A 334 -8.84 -35.06 6.17
N ALA A 335 -7.57 -35.41 6.45
CA ALA A 335 -6.40 -34.61 6.04
C ALA A 335 -5.59 -35.38 5.00
N PRO A 336 -5.15 -34.74 3.90
CA PRO A 336 -4.40 -35.40 2.83
C PRO A 336 -3.00 -35.83 3.28
N GLU A 337 -2.42 -36.80 2.57
CA GLU A 337 -1.02 -37.20 2.81
C GLU A 337 -0.06 -36.02 2.58
N GLY A 338 0.97 -35.96 3.43
CA GLY A 338 1.97 -34.91 3.40
C GLY A 338 1.50 -33.56 3.96
N SER A 339 0.36 -33.51 4.66
CA SER A 339 -0.03 -32.33 5.44
C SER A 339 1.03 -31.94 6.48
N PHE A 340 1.03 -30.67 6.85
CA PHE A 340 1.81 -30.12 7.93
C PHE A 340 0.97 -30.04 9.21
N GLU A 341 1.60 -30.30 10.34
CA GLU A 341 1.04 -30.10 11.67
C GLU A 341 1.61 -28.82 12.27
N SER A 342 0.75 -27.95 12.76
CA SER A 342 1.10 -26.74 13.50
C SER A 342 0.45 -26.74 14.88
N ARG A 343 1.11 -26.08 15.82
CA ARG A 343 0.71 -26.01 17.23
C ARG A 343 -0.02 -24.72 17.55
N SER A 344 -1.20 -24.83 18.16
CA SER A 344 -1.90 -23.67 18.73
C SER A 344 -1.50 -23.41 20.18
N ASN A 345 -1.48 -24.46 21.01
CA ASN A 345 -1.01 -24.45 22.39
C ASN A 345 -0.35 -25.80 22.75
N ASP A 346 -0.04 -26.07 24.03
CA ASP A 346 0.57 -27.35 24.41
C ASP A 346 -0.24 -28.58 24.01
N LYS A 347 -1.57 -28.46 24.09
CA LYS A 347 -2.51 -29.57 23.91
C LYS A 347 -3.08 -29.67 22.51
N PHE A 348 -3.17 -28.58 21.75
CA PHE A 348 -3.92 -28.53 20.49
C PHE A 348 -3.03 -28.36 19.27
N ARG A 349 -3.50 -28.94 18.17
CA ARG A 349 -2.81 -29.00 16.87
C ARG A 349 -3.82 -28.74 15.76
N PHE A 350 -3.36 -28.15 14.67
CA PHE A 350 -4.12 -28.00 13.45
C PHE A 350 -3.29 -28.46 12.25
N PHE A 351 -3.98 -29.04 11.28
CA PHE A 351 -3.38 -29.66 10.10
C PHE A 351 -3.73 -28.89 8.85
N TRP A 352 -2.73 -28.64 8.03
CA TRP A 352 -2.89 -27.83 6.83
C TRP A 352 -2.03 -28.35 5.68
N LYS A 353 -2.35 -27.94 4.46
CA LYS A 353 -1.53 -28.20 3.27
C LYS A 353 -1.67 -27.03 2.32
N GLN A 354 -0.57 -26.69 1.65
CA GLN A 354 -0.60 -25.76 0.54
C GLN A 354 -0.83 -26.54 -0.75
N ASP A 355 -1.77 -26.09 -1.58
CA ASP A 355 -2.01 -26.65 -2.90
C ASP A 355 -1.09 -26.03 -3.98
N ASP A 356 -1.20 -26.53 -5.21
CA ASP A 356 -0.39 -26.07 -6.34
C ASP A 356 -0.68 -24.61 -6.73
N ASN A 357 -1.84 -24.06 -6.35
CA ASN A 357 -2.24 -22.67 -6.58
C ASN A 357 -1.83 -21.74 -5.43
N SER A 358 -1.03 -22.23 -4.48
CA SER A 358 -0.60 -21.49 -3.28
C SER A 358 -1.74 -21.10 -2.33
N VAL A 359 -2.85 -21.83 -2.36
CA VAL A 359 -3.92 -21.74 -1.37
C VAL A 359 -3.58 -22.66 -0.20
N ILE A 360 -3.76 -22.16 1.02
CA ILE A 360 -3.51 -22.92 2.25
C ILE A 360 -4.84 -23.42 2.79
N HIS A 361 -4.97 -24.75 2.80
CA HIS A 361 -6.16 -25.46 3.24
C HIS A 361 -5.96 -25.98 4.66
N PHE A 362 -6.87 -25.64 5.56
CA PHE A 362 -6.92 -26.17 6.93
C PHE A 362 -7.94 -27.31 7.02
N TYR A 363 -7.49 -28.51 7.41
CA TYR A 363 -8.27 -29.76 7.30
C TYR A 363 -8.89 -30.24 8.60
N ARG A 364 -8.11 -30.19 9.69
CA ARG A 364 -8.49 -30.72 11.02
C ARG A 364 -7.88 -29.89 12.14
N THR A 365 -8.56 -29.82 13.28
CA THR A 365 -8.00 -29.26 14.51
C THR A 365 -8.44 -30.09 15.71
N GLY A 366 -7.60 -30.21 16.74
CA GLY A 366 -7.97 -30.98 17.92
C GLY A 366 -6.83 -31.22 18.90
N PRO A 367 -7.08 -31.96 19.99
CA PRO A 367 -6.06 -32.34 20.95
C PRO A 367 -5.01 -33.22 20.30
N HIS A 368 -3.74 -33.01 20.63
CA HIS A 368 -2.62 -33.81 20.12
C HIS A 368 -2.81 -35.31 20.40
N THR A 369 -3.43 -35.65 21.54
CA THR A 369 -3.76 -37.04 21.93
C THR A 369 -4.72 -37.73 20.97
N GLU A 370 -5.58 -36.99 20.26
CA GLU A 370 -6.50 -37.54 19.27
C GLU A 370 -5.76 -38.01 18.01
N PHE A 371 -4.61 -37.40 17.70
CA PHE A 371 -3.81 -37.68 16.51
C PHE A 371 -2.57 -38.53 16.80
N SER A 372 -2.16 -38.61 18.07
CA SER A 372 -0.98 -39.36 18.51
C SER A 372 -1.30 -40.77 19.02
N SER A 373 -2.55 -41.25 18.93
CA SER A 373 -2.91 -42.59 19.39
C SER A 373 -2.35 -43.65 18.44
N SER A 374 -1.26 -44.28 18.90
CA SER A 374 -0.62 -45.45 18.29
C SER A 374 -1.33 -46.77 18.62
N GLU A 375 -2.60 -46.74 19.03
CA GLU A 375 -3.35 -47.93 19.43
C GLU A 375 -4.53 -48.19 18.50
N TRP A 376 -4.23 -48.76 17.32
CA TRP A 376 -5.06 -49.76 16.61
C TRP A 376 -4.16 -50.66 15.76
#